data_AF-A0A4S2LLY7-F1
#
_entry.id   AF-A0A4S2LLY7-F1
#
_cell.length_a   1.000
_cell.length_b   1.000
_cell.length_c   1.000
_cell.angle_alpha   90.00
_cell.angle_beta   90.00
_cell.angle_gamma   90.00
#
_symmetry.space_group_name_H-M   'P 1'
#
loop_
_entity.id
_entity.type
_entity.pdbx_description
1 polymer ?
#
loop_
_entity_poly.entity_id
_entity_poly.type
_entity_poly.pdbx_seq_one_letter_code
_entity_poly.pdbx_strand_id
1 'polypeptide(L)'
;MLIELRNGAMFYAAGKVVHGFGRGSKQLGIPTANLDASVVARLPSTIANGIYFGWARVEGYPVCKTVVSIGWNPFFRNITRSVIS
;
A
#
# COMPACT_ATOMS: atom_id res chain seq x y z
N MET A 1 -16.30 -16.22 15.40
CA MET A 1 -15.42 -15.13 15.87
C MET A 1 -15.93 -13.83 15.25
N LEU A 2 -16.63 -13.00 16.03
CA LEU A 2 -17.12 -11.70 15.57
C LEU A 2 -15.99 -10.69 15.74
N ILE A 3 -15.52 -10.09 14.66
CA ILE A 3 -14.54 -9.00 14.74
C ILE A 3 -15.35 -7.70 14.67
N GLU A 4 -15.57 -7.05 15.82
CA GLU A 4 -16.07 -5.66 15.85
C GLU A 4 -14.92 -4.72 15.47
N LEU A 5 -14.89 -4.27 14.22
CA LEU A 5 -13.95 -3.26 13.77
C LEU A 5 -14.48 -1.88 14.15
N ARG A 6 -14.03 -1.35 15.29
CA ARG A 6 -14.32 0.04 15.68
C ARG A 6 -13.36 0.97 14.96
N ASN A 7 -13.92 1.96 14.23
CA ASN A 7 -13.24 3.08 13.56
C ASN A 7 -11.75 2.85 13.25
N GLY A 8 -11.51 2.09 12.19
CA GLY A 8 -10.21 1.85 11.57
C GLY A 8 -10.46 1.44 10.13
N ALA A 9 -9.78 2.08 9.19
CA ALA A 9 -10.12 2.01 7.79
C ALA A 9 -9.92 0.61 7.18
N MET A 10 -11.02 -0.11 6.99
CA MET A 10 -11.05 -1.20 6.03
C MET A 10 -11.14 -0.57 4.63
N PHE A 11 -10.10 -0.74 3.83
CA PHE A 11 -10.12 -0.32 2.44
C PHE A 11 -9.64 -1.44 1.54
N TYR A 12 -10.21 -1.48 0.34
CA TYR A 12 -9.78 -2.36 -0.73
C TYR A 12 -9.16 -1.51 -1.83
N ALA A 13 -7.97 -1.90 -2.27
CA ALA A 13 -7.27 -1.26 -3.38
C ALA A 13 -6.70 -2.33 -4.31
N ALA A 14 -6.87 -2.12 -5.61
CA ALA A 14 -6.32 -2.99 -6.64
C ALA A 14 -5.76 -2.15 -7.78
N GLY A 15 -4.66 -2.60 -8.35
CA GLY A 15 -4.04 -1.98 -9.51
C GLY A 15 -2.69 -2.59 -9.83
N LYS A 16 -2.05 -2.03 -10.85
CA LYS A 16 -0.77 -2.52 -11.36
C LYS A 16 0.35 -2.27 -10.35
N VAL A 17 1.20 -3.28 -10.16
CA VAL A 17 2.48 -3.12 -9.46
C VAL A 17 3.44 -2.37 -10.36
N VAL A 18 4.00 -1.26 -9.85
CA VAL A 18 4.95 -0.40 -10.57
C VAL A 18 6.29 -0.36 -9.84
N HIS A 19 7.35 -0.05 -10.60
CA HIS A 19 8.69 0.08 -10.04
C HIS A 19 8.76 1.30 -9.12
N GLY A 20 9.32 1.11 -7.93
CA GLY A 20 9.71 2.20 -7.04
C GLY A 20 11.19 2.57 -7.20
N PHE A 21 11.73 3.31 -6.24
CA PHE A 21 13.12 3.79 -6.27
C PHE A 21 14.17 2.77 -5.84
N GLY A 22 13.80 1.49 -5.69
CA GLY A 22 14.75 0.41 -5.40
C GLY A 22 15.34 0.37 -3.99
N ARG A 23 14.78 1.14 -3.03
CA ARG A 23 15.31 1.20 -1.65
C ARG A 23 15.08 -0.10 -0.86
N GLY A 24 13.83 -0.60 -0.84
CA GLY A 24 13.45 -1.76 0.00
C GLY A 24 14.18 -3.04 -0.37
N SER A 25 14.08 -3.47 -1.63
CA SER A 25 14.68 -4.73 -2.07
C SER A 25 16.21 -4.70 -2.08
N LYS A 26 16.83 -3.66 -2.66
CA LYS A 26 18.29 -3.63 -2.85
C LYS A 26 19.07 -3.29 -1.60
N GLN A 27 18.51 -2.52 -0.66
CA GLN A 27 19.25 -2.08 0.53
C GLN A 27 18.87 -2.82 1.81
N LEU A 28 17.64 -3.34 1.92
CA LEU A 28 17.14 -3.96 3.15
C LEU A 28 16.82 -5.46 2.99
N GLY A 29 16.83 -6.00 1.77
CA GLY A 29 16.42 -7.38 1.51
C GLY A 29 14.91 -7.61 1.69
N ILE A 30 14.13 -6.53 1.78
CA ILE A 30 12.67 -6.58 1.99
C ILE A 30 12.02 -6.11 0.68
N PRO A 31 11.60 -7.01 -0.21
CA PRO A 31 10.96 -6.62 -1.47
C PRO A 31 9.65 -5.90 -1.19
N THR A 32 9.45 -4.75 -1.83
CA THR A 32 8.23 -3.97 -1.71
C THR A 32 7.60 -3.70 -3.08
N ALA A 33 6.27 -3.76 -3.13
CA ALA A 33 5.46 -3.55 -4.33
C ALA A 33 4.72 -2.21 -4.24
N ASN A 34 4.93 -1.33 -5.21
CA ASN A 34 4.25 -0.04 -5.26
C ASN A 34 3.00 -0.15 -6.13
N LEU A 35 1.90 0.45 -5.69
CA LEU A 35 0.72 0.63 -6.56
C LEU A 35 0.86 1.87 -7.42
N ASP A 36 0.30 1.80 -8.62
CA ASP A 36 0.22 2.93 -9.54
C ASP A 36 -0.46 4.16 -8.89
N ALA A 37 0.03 5.36 -9.21
CA ALA A 37 -0.45 6.61 -8.63
C ALA A 37 -1.96 6.84 -8.83
N SER A 38 -2.54 6.31 -9.91
CA SER A 38 -3.98 6.38 -10.15
C SER A 38 -4.80 5.64 -9.09
N VAL A 39 -4.28 4.56 -8.51
CA VAL A 39 -4.93 3.84 -7.40
C VAL A 39 -4.90 4.69 -6.15
N VAL A 40 -3.75 5.32 -5.89
CA VAL A 40 -3.54 6.13 -4.69
C VAL A 40 -4.42 7.39 -4.69
N ALA A 41 -4.62 8.00 -5.86
CA ALA A 41 -5.52 9.13 -6.03
C ALA A 41 -7.01 8.81 -5.73
N ARG A 42 -7.39 7.53 -5.76
CA ARG A 42 -8.75 7.07 -5.46
C ARG A 42 -8.96 6.61 -4.01
N LEU A 43 -7.92 6.67 -3.16
CA LEU A 43 -8.07 6.31 -1.76
C LEU A 43 -9.04 7.27 -1.05
N PRO A 44 -9.90 6.77 -0.15
CA PRO A 44 -10.72 7.64 0.68
C PRO A 44 -9.86 8.63 1.48
N SER A 45 -10.33 9.87 1.60
CA SER A 45 -9.65 10.91 2.39
C SER A 45 -9.57 10.56 3.89
N THR A 46 -10.42 9.64 4.36
CA THR A 46 -10.42 9.11 5.72
C THR A 46 -9.26 8.15 6.00
N ILE A 47 -8.53 7.68 4.98
CA ILE A 47 -7.32 6.86 5.15
C ILE A 47 -6.18 7.76 5.63
N ALA A 48 -5.80 7.64 6.90
CA ALA A 48 -4.62 8.32 7.43
C ALA A 48 -3.31 7.82 6.80
N ASN A 49 -2.24 8.60 6.93
CA ASN A 49 -0.90 8.07 6.65
C ASN A 49 -0.48 7.13 7.79
N GLY A 50 0.22 6.05 7.46
CA GLY A 50 0.64 5.07 8.45
C GLY A 50 0.99 3.72 7.86
N ILE A 51 1.24 2.78 8.78
CA ILE A 51 1.45 1.36 8.47
C ILE A 51 0.18 0.60 8.79
N TYR A 52 -0.28 -0.16 7.81
CA TYR A 52 -1.45 -1.02 7.86
C TYR A 52 -1.00 -2.47 7.71
N PHE A 53 -1.89 -3.41 8.05
CA PHE A 53 -1.68 -4.83 7.80
C PHE A 53 -2.96 -5.42 7.22
N GLY A 54 -2.84 -6.53 6.52
CA GLY A 54 -3.99 -7.20 5.92
C GLY A 54 -3.59 -8.32 4.99
N TRP A 55 -4.32 -8.40 3.88
CA TRP A 55 -4.17 -9.44 2.88
C TRP A 55 -3.92 -8.82 1.51
N ALA A 56 -3.00 -9.41 0.75
CA ALA A 56 -2.73 -9.02 -0.63
C ALA A 56 -2.69 -10.26 -1.53
N ARG A 57 -2.98 -10.06 -2.81
CA ARG A 57 -2.92 -11.09 -3.84
C ARG A 57 -2.29 -10.53 -5.10
N VAL A 58 -1.37 -11.27 -5.69
CA VAL A 58 -0.96 -11.08 -7.09
C VAL A 58 -1.74 -12.07 -7.94
N GLU A 59 -2.20 -11.65 -9.11
CA GLU A 59 -2.94 -12.54 -10.03
C GLU A 59 -2.14 -13.81 -10.33
N GLY A 60 -2.79 -14.97 -10.25
CA GLY A 60 -2.13 -16.28 -10.39
C GLY A 60 -1.44 -16.81 -9.13
N TYR A 61 -1.41 -16.06 -8.02
CA TYR A 61 -0.76 -16.48 -6.77
C TYR A 61 -1.75 -16.53 -5.60
N PRO A 62 -1.45 -17.30 -4.53
CA PRO A 62 -2.25 -17.34 -3.31
C PRO A 62 -2.35 -15.98 -2.62
N VAL A 63 -3.37 -15.84 -1.78
CA VAL A 63 -3.51 -14.68 -0.90
C VAL A 63 -2.47 -14.78 0.23
N CYS A 64 -1.70 -13.71 0.43
CA CYS A 64 -0.64 -13.63 1.44
C CYS A 64 -0.97 -12.55 2.47
N LYS A 65 -0.45 -12.72 3.69
CA LYS A 65 -0.41 -11.64 4.68
C LYS A 65 0.52 -10.54 4.19
N THR A 66 0.16 -9.29 4.45
CA THR A 66 0.97 -8.14 4.05
C THR A 66 0.96 -7.03 5.09
N VAL A 67 1.96 -6.16 4.99
CA VAL A 67 2.01 -4.84 5.62
C VAL A 67 1.99 -3.79 4.53
N VAL A 68 1.26 -2.70 4.74
CA VAL A 68 1.09 -1.64 3.74
C VAL A 68 1.48 -0.30 4.34
N SER A 69 2.45 0.37 3.73
CA SER A 69 2.81 1.75 4.03
C SER A 69 2.04 2.70 3.14
N ILE A 70 1.30 3.64 3.74
CA ILE A 70 0.61 4.73 3.06
C ILE A 70 1.19 6.06 3.54
N GLY A 71 1.75 6.84 2.63
CA GLY A 71 2.43 8.08 3.01
C GLY A 71 2.72 8.99 1.81
N TRP A 72 3.35 10.13 2.08
CA TRP A 72 3.75 11.07 1.05
C TRP A 72 5.06 10.67 0.39
N ASN A 73 5.16 10.91 -0.92
CA ASN A 73 6.38 10.71 -1.68
C ASN A 73 7.14 12.04 -1.84
N PRO A 74 8.24 12.26 -1.08
CA PRO A 74 8.95 13.53 -1.10
C PRO A 74 9.69 13.81 -2.43
N PHE A 75 9.88 12.78 -3.29
CA PHE A 75 10.62 12.90 -4.55
C PHE A 75 9.78 13.43 -5.72
N PHE A 76 8.44 13.40 -5.62
CA PHE A 76 7.52 13.92 -6.65
C PHE A 76 6.87 15.24 -6.23
N ARG A 77 7.64 16.15 -5.61
CA ARG A 77 7.16 17.49 -5.19
C ARG A 77 5.78 17.44 -4.47
N ASN A 78 5.60 16.49 -3.55
CA ASN A 78 4.48 16.41 -2.61
C ASN A 78 3.04 16.37 -3.18
N ILE A 79 2.83 16.12 -4.48
CA ILE A 79 1.46 16.16 -5.05
C ILE A 79 0.68 14.85 -4.93
N THR A 80 1.32 13.72 -4.59
CA THR A 80 0.63 12.41 -4.48
C THR A 80 1.15 11.54 -3.33
N ARG A 81 0.22 10.89 -2.63
CA ARG A 81 0.52 9.80 -1.69
C ARG A 81 1.01 8.55 -2.45
N SER A 82 1.65 7.63 -1.75
CA SER A 82 2.06 6.30 -2.24
C SER A 82 1.41 5.21 -1.39
N VAL A 83 1.12 4.07 -2.01
CA VAL A 83 0.77 2.82 -1.34
C VAL A 83 1.83 1.78 -1.69
N ILE A 84 2.47 1.25 -0.66
CA ILE A 84 3.60 0.33 -0.78
C ILE A 84 3.32 -0.88 0.09
N SER A 85 3.26 -2.06 -0.51
CA SER A 85 3.10 -3.35 0.16
C SER A 85 4.42 -4.11 0.24
#